data_AF-E8NGG7-F1
#
_entry.id   AF-E8NGG7-F1
#
_cell.length_a   1.000
_cell.length_b   1.000
_cell.length_c   1.000
_cell.angle_alpha   90.00
_cell.angle_beta   90.00
_cell.angle_gamma   90.00
#
_symmetry.space_group_name_H-M   'P 1'
#
loop_
_entity.id
_entity.type
_entity.pdbx_description
1 polymer ?
#
loop_
_entity_poly.entity_id
_entity_poly.type
_entity_poly.pdbx_seq_one_letter_code
_entity_poly.pdbx_strand_id
1 'polypeptide(L)'
;MDDKGQSEDWNGIIREMIADATESAPTEPGVYKMPCGECIVDFFLNAEGQERWLVAGDARSYTRDTVAIARHGEHPWQRLYTLAEAASKIAALAASRKVSVDHLLEEIVETIDNRETQRISQDRLATDSEPLEEVADRFGIDLRDV
;
A
#
# COMPACT_ATOMS: atom_id res chain seq x y z
N MET A 1 31.70 -25.80 23.78
CA MET A 1 31.33 -25.41 22.40
C MET A 1 30.41 -24.24 22.58
N ASP A 2 30.98 -23.04 22.51
CA ASP A 2 30.24 -21.80 22.73
C ASP A 2 29.46 -21.49 21.45
N ASP A 3 28.16 -21.72 21.51
CA ASP A 3 27.21 -21.26 20.50
C ASP A 3 27.07 -19.74 20.65
N LYS A 4 28.02 -19.01 20.05
CA LYS A 4 27.89 -17.56 19.87
C LYS A 4 26.86 -17.35 18.76
N GLY A 5 25.59 -17.40 19.13
CA GLY A 5 24.50 -16.87 18.33
C GLY A 5 24.89 -15.49 17.85
N GLN A 6 24.99 -15.36 16.53
CA GLN A 6 25.29 -14.13 15.82
C GLN A 6 24.15 -13.15 16.17
N SER A 7 24.37 -12.22 17.11
CA SER A 7 23.42 -11.13 17.32
C SER A 7 23.53 -10.22 16.11
N GLU A 8 22.67 -10.42 15.12
CA GLU A 8 22.58 -9.57 13.94
C GLU A 8 22.44 -8.11 14.41
N ASP A 9 23.28 -7.21 13.86
CA ASP A 9 23.21 -5.77 14.17
C ASP A 9 22.00 -5.16 13.47
N TRP A 10 20.83 -5.43 14.04
CA TRP A 10 19.54 -4.96 13.55
C TRP A 10 19.49 -3.44 13.42
N ASN A 11 20.21 -2.69 14.27
CA ASN A 11 20.26 -1.23 14.18
C ASN A 11 21.04 -0.77 12.94
N GLY A 12 22.15 -1.46 12.62
CA GLY A 12 22.89 -1.22 11.38
C GLY A 12 22.03 -1.48 10.15
N ILE A 13 21.35 -2.63 10.12
CA ILE A 13 20.47 -3.04 9.02
C ILE A 13 19.32 -2.03 8.81
N ILE A 14 18.63 -1.62 9.88
CA ILE A 14 17.52 -0.66 9.78
C ILE A 14 18.01 0.69 9.25
N ARG A 15 19.20 1.16 9.65
CA ARG A 15 19.74 2.44 9.16
C ARG A 15 20.08 2.38 7.68
N GLU A 16 20.65 1.28 7.22
CA GLU A 16 20.94 1.07 5.79
C GLU A 16 19.65 1.02 4.97
N MET A 17 18.64 0.26 5.45
CA MET A 17 17.32 0.23 4.83
C MET A 17 16.67 1.62 4.73
N ILE A 18 16.74 2.43 5.80
CA ILE A 18 16.23 3.81 5.78
C ILE A 18 16.98 4.65 4.76
N ALA A 19 18.31 4.56 4.70
CA ALA A 19 19.13 5.34 3.78
C ALA A 19 18.76 5.04 2.32
N ASP A 20 18.74 3.76 1.93
CA ASP A 20 18.41 3.31 0.58
C ASP A 20 16.97 3.70 0.18
N ALA A 21 16.03 3.49 1.09
CA ALA A 21 14.63 3.84 0.85
C ALA A 21 14.41 5.35 0.76
N THR A 22 15.16 6.14 1.54
CA THR A 22 15.10 7.61 1.55
C THR A 22 15.66 8.21 0.26
N GLU A 23 16.72 7.64 -0.29
CA GLU A 23 17.34 8.09 -1.54
C GLU A 23 16.34 8.08 -2.71
N SER A 24 15.52 7.03 -2.78
CA SER A 24 14.50 6.88 -3.84
C SER A 24 13.16 7.53 -3.52
N ALA A 25 12.96 8.07 -2.31
CA ALA A 25 11.68 8.60 -1.85
C ALA A 25 11.33 9.94 -2.55
N PRO A 26 10.03 10.18 -2.82
CA PRO A 26 9.57 11.45 -3.38
C PRO A 26 10.05 12.69 -2.60
N THR A 27 10.35 13.75 -3.32
CA THR A 27 10.80 15.05 -2.78
C THR A 27 9.80 16.18 -2.99
N GLU A 28 8.72 15.93 -3.73
CA GLU A 28 7.64 16.89 -3.94
C GLU A 28 6.35 16.44 -3.26
N PRO A 29 5.58 17.35 -2.64
CA PRO A 29 4.27 17.01 -2.09
C PRO A 29 3.31 16.42 -3.12
N GLY A 30 2.52 15.44 -2.69
CA GLY A 30 1.50 14.79 -3.48
C GLY A 30 1.18 13.39 -2.98
N VAL A 31 0.23 12.76 -3.66
CA VAL A 31 -0.16 11.38 -3.38
C VAL A 31 0.68 10.44 -4.21
N TYR A 32 1.26 9.42 -3.57
CA TYR A 32 2.16 8.46 -4.20
C TYR A 32 1.74 7.03 -3.90
N LYS A 33 1.89 6.17 -4.91
CA LYS A 33 1.85 4.73 -4.78
C LYS A 33 3.22 4.23 -4.32
N MET A 34 3.24 3.45 -3.24
CA MET A 34 4.47 2.86 -2.70
C MET A 34 5.03 1.78 -3.65
N PRO A 35 6.33 1.45 -3.52
CA PRO A 35 7.04 0.39 -4.25
C PRO A 35 6.40 -1.02 -4.24
N CYS A 36 5.43 -1.27 -3.36
CA CYS A 36 4.69 -2.52 -3.30
C CYS A 36 3.57 -2.63 -4.33
N GLY A 37 3.18 -1.51 -4.94
CA GLY A 37 2.12 -1.52 -5.93
C GLY A 37 0.70 -1.64 -5.35
N GLU A 38 0.49 -1.55 -4.04
CA GLU A 38 -0.86 -1.56 -3.45
C GLU A 38 -1.07 -0.44 -2.42
N CYS A 39 -0.03 -0.06 -1.67
CA CYS A 39 -0.12 0.98 -0.65
C CYS A 39 0.01 2.38 -1.24
N ILE A 40 -0.73 3.32 -0.66
CA ILE A 40 -0.76 4.74 -1.05
C ILE A 40 -0.42 5.60 0.17
N VAL A 41 0.42 6.60 -0.05
CA VAL A 41 0.76 7.62 0.94
C VAL A 41 0.56 9.02 0.37
N ASP A 42 0.19 9.96 1.22
CA ASP A 42 0.13 11.39 0.90
C ASP A 42 1.29 12.10 1.57
N PHE A 43 2.19 12.68 0.77
CA PHE A 43 3.32 13.48 1.22
C PHE A 43 2.95 14.95 1.15
N PHE A 44 3.10 15.67 2.26
CA PHE A 44 2.82 17.10 2.34
C PHE A 44 3.79 17.80 3.30
N LEU A 45 3.81 19.13 3.22
CA LEU A 45 4.47 19.99 4.19
C LEU A 45 3.41 20.53 5.15
N ASN A 46 3.66 20.40 6.46
CA ASN A 46 2.76 21.00 7.45
C ASN A 46 2.90 22.53 7.49
N ALA A 47 2.13 23.21 8.35
CA ALA A 47 2.16 24.67 8.49
C ALA A 47 3.54 25.24 8.89
N GLU A 48 4.41 24.43 9.47
CA GLU A 48 5.80 24.78 9.83
C GLU A 48 6.81 24.46 8.72
N GLY A 49 6.36 23.94 7.58
CA GLY A 49 7.20 23.53 6.47
C GLY A 49 7.90 22.18 6.67
N GLN A 50 7.51 21.38 7.66
CA GLN A 50 8.08 20.07 7.92
C GLN A 50 7.43 18.99 7.05
N GLU A 51 8.24 18.07 6.53
CA GLU A 51 7.77 16.89 5.80
C GLU A 51 6.90 15.99 6.68
N ARG A 52 5.74 15.60 6.15
CA ARG A 52 4.79 14.69 6.79
C ARG A 52 4.21 13.74 5.77
N TRP A 53 3.94 12.51 6.21
CA TRP A 53 3.39 11.46 5.37
C TRP A 53 2.14 10.90 6.01
N LEU A 54 1.03 10.81 5.28
CA LEU A 54 -0.19 10.13 5.71
C LEU A 54 -0.34 8.82 4.95
N VAL A 55 -0.73 7.77 5.66
CA VAL A 55 -1.09 6.49 5.05
C VAL A 55 -2.61 6.48 4.91
N ALA A 56 -3.12 6.07 3.74
CA ALA A 56 -4.57 5.99 3.54
C ALA A 56 -5.23 5.10 4.62
N GLY A 57 -6.26 5.62 5.28
CA GLY A 57 -6.95 4.92 6.38
C GLY A 57 -6.33 5.10 7.77
N ASP A 58 -5.21 5.82 7.89
CA ASP A 58 -4.61 6.18 9.18
C ASP A 58 -4.54 7.70 9.34
N ALA A 59 -5.11 8.21 10.43
CA ALA A 59 -5.13 9.64 10.73
C ALA A 59 -3.78 10.17 11.27
N ARG A 60 -2.85 9.28 11.61
CA ARG A 60 -1.53 9.66 12.12
C ARG A 60 -0.60 10.06 10.98
N SER A 61 0.08 11.20 11.15
CA SER A 61 1.19 11.57 10.26
C SER A 61 2.48 10.88 10.69
N TYR A 62 3.24 10.39 9.73
CA TYR A 62 4.53 9.74 9.89
C TYR A 62 5.67 10.62 9.40
N THR A 63 6.88 10.28 9.83
CA THR A 63 8.12 10.84 9.27
C THR A 63 8.56 10.03 8.06
N ARG A 64 9.43 10.63 7.25
CA ARG A 64 10.06 9.98 6.10
C ARG A 64 10.71 8.66 6.49
N ASP A 65 11.49 8.64 7.56
CA ASP A 65 12.17 7.42 8.05
C ASP A 65 11.19 6.31 8.39
N THR A 66 10.04 6.63 9.01
CA THR A 66 9.03 5.60 9.30
C THR A 66 8.41 5.02 8.04
N VAL A 67 8.13 5.85 7.04
CA VAL A 67 7.64 5.39 5.73
C VAL A 67 8.73 4.63 4.96
N ALA A 68 9.99 5.02 5.11
CA ALA A 68 11.15 4.36 4.51
C ALA A 68 11.32 2.93 5.06
N ILE A 69 11.15 2.72 6.36
CA ILE A 69 11.13 1.37 6.96
C ILE A 69 9.92 0.57 6.45
N ALA A 70 8.76 1.23 6.34
CA ALA A 70 7.56 0.61 5.79
C ALA A 70 7.62 0.43 4.26
N ARG A 71 8.69 0.86 3.56
CA ARG A 71 8.84 0.65 2.12
C ARG A 71 8.98 -0.84 1.85
N HIS A 72 7.93 -1.43 1.31
CA HIS A 72 7.93 -2.81 0.83
C HIS A 72 7.80 -2.83 -0.69
N GLY A 73 8.36 -3.86 -1.34
CA GLY A 73 8.33 -4.04 -2.79
C GLY A 73 9.48 -3.40 -3.56
N GLU A 74 9.54 -3.73 -4.85
CA GLU A 74 10.68 -3.45 -5.72
C GLU A 74 10.37 -2.41 -6.82
N HIS A 75 9.13 -1.92 -6.91
CA HIS A 75 8.74 -0.96 -7.93
C HIS A 75 9.21 0.47 -7.58
N PRO A 76 9.39 1.35 -8.59
CA PRO A 76 9.61 2.77 -8.31
C PRO A 76 8.36 3.40 -7.69
N TRP A 77 8.57 4.46 -6.90
CA TRP A 77 7.48 5.32 -6.45
C TRP A 77 6.73 5.92 -7.64
N GLN A 78 5.41 5.88 -7.61
CA GLN A 78 4.58 6.42 -8.69
C GLN A 78 3.68 7.53 -8.16
N ARG A 79 3.87 8.76 -8.66
CA ARG A 79 2.99 9.89 -8.34
C ARG A 79 1.60 9.63 -8.93
N LEU A 80 0.58 9.77 -8.09
CA LEU A 80 -0.81 9.80 -8.53
C LEU A 80 -1.19 11.21 -8.97
N TYR A 81 -2.17 11.31 -9.87
CA TYR A 81 -2.65 12.59 -10.38
C TYR A 81 -3.15 13.48 -9.25
N THR A 82 -2.89 14.78 -9.35
CA THR A 82 -3.63 15.77 -8.56
C THR A 82 -5.12 15.64 -8.87
N LEU A 83 -5.99 16.09 -7.95
CA LEU A 83 -7.44 16.11 -8.20
C LEU A 83 -7.79 16.88 -9.48
N ALA A 84 -7.09 17.97 -9.77
CA ALA A 84 -7.28 18.75 -10.98
C ALA A 84 -6.91 17.97 -12.25
N GLU A 85 -5.77 17.27 -12.25
CA GLU A 85 -5.35 16.43 -13.36
C GLU A 85 -6.27 15.22 -13.55
N ALA A 86 -6.69 14.59 -12.46
CA ALA A 86 -7.66 13.50 -12.47
C ALA A 86 -8.99 13.99 -13.07
N ALA A 87 -9.52 15.12 -12.59
CA ALA A 87 -10.74 15.72 -13.11
C ALA A 87 -10.62 16.08 -14.60
N SER A 88 -9.49 16.67 -15.02
CA SER A 88 -9.25 16.99 -16.43
C SER A 88 -9.20 15.74 -17.30
N LYS A 89 -8.60 14.64 -16.82
CA LYS A 89 -8.54 13.37 -17.55
C LYS A 89 -9.92 12.71 -17.65
N ILE A 90 -10.69 12.73 -16.57
CA ILE A 90 -12.07 12.22 -16.55
C ILE A 90 -12.94 13.02 -17.53
N ALA A 91 -12.86 14.35 -17.50
CA ALA A 91 -13.61 15.21 -18.42
C ALA A 91 -13.23 14.95 -19.89
N ALA A 92 -11.94 14.84 -20.19
CA ALA A 92 -11.45 14.53 -21.53
C ALA A 92 -11.92 13.15 -22.02
N LEU A 93 -11.93 12.15 -21.13
CA LEU A 93 -12.41 10.80 -21.44
C LEU A 93 -13.92 10.75 -21.66
N ALA A 94 -14.70 11.47 -20.84
CA ALA A 94 -16.15 11.58 -21.01
C ALA A 94 -16.49 12.22 -22.37
N ALA A 95 -15.79 13.31 -22.72
CA ALA A 95 -15.95 13.97 -24.01
C ALA A 95 -15.60 13.06 -25.20
N SER A 96 -14.51 12.29 -25.11
CA SER A 96 -14.10 11.38 -26.20
C SER A 96 -15.07 10.22 -26.39
N ARG A 97 -15.65 9.71 -25.31
CA ARG A 97 -16.67 8.65 -25.32
C ARG A 97 -18.09 9.16 -25.58
N LYS A 98 -18.29 10.48 -25.65
CA LYS A 98 -19.59 11.15 -25.80
C LYS A 98 -20.61 10.73 -24.72
N VAL A 99 -20.11 10.54 -23.49
CA VAL A 99 -20.92 10.24 -22.31
C VAL A 99 -20.84 11.41 -21.33
N SER A 100 -21.78 11.48 -20.38
CA SER A 100 -21.66 12.44 -19.27
C SER A 100 -20.52 12.02 -18.33
N VAL A 101 -19.98 12.99 -17.59
CA VAL A 101 -19.00 12.70 -16.54
C VAL A 101 -19.61 11.78 -15.48
N ASP A 102 -20.87 12.01 -15.10
CA ASP A 102 -21.56 11.19 -14.09
C ASP A 102 -21.65 9.72 -14.53
N HIS A 103 -22.03 9.47 -15.79
CA HIS A 103 -22.10 8.12 -16.32
C HIS A 103 -20.72 7.43 -16.37
N LEU A 104 -19.67 8.18 -16.74
CA LEU A 104 -18.31 7.67 -16.71
C LEU A 104 -17.85 7.34 -15.29
N LEU A 105 -18.23 8.15 -14.29
CA LEU A 105 -17.90 7.90 -12.89
C LEU A 105 -18.61 6.66 -12.36
N GLU A 106 -19.89 6.46 -12.69
CA GLU A 106 -20.64 5.23 -12.37
C GLU A 106 -19.94 3.98 -12.91
N GLU A 107 -19.57 3.97 -14.20
CA GLU A 107 -18.83 2.85 -14.80
C GLU A 107 -17.47 2.58 -14.12
N ILE A 108 -16.76 3.65 -13.74
CA ILE A 108 -15.48 3.53 -13.03
C ILE A 108 -15.69 2.88 -11.66
N VAL A 109 -16.71 3.31 -10.91
CA VAL A 109 -17.05 2.74 -9.60
C VAL A 109 -17.40 1.26 -9.74
N GLU A 110 -18.29 0.91 -10.67
CA GLU A 110 -18.64 -0.49 -10.94
C GLU A 110 -17.42 -1.34 -11.31
N THR A 111 -16.48 -0.78 -12.08
CA THR A 111 -15.23 -1.49 -12.44
C THR A 111 -14.33 -1.73 -11.23
N ILE A 112 -14.23 -0.77 -10.32
CA ILE A 112 -13.45 -0.91 -9.08
C ILE A 112 -14.08 -1.97 -8.18
N ASP A 113 -15.39 -1.91 -7.96
CA ASP A 113 -16.12 -2.88 -7.14
C ASP A 113 -15.99 -4.31 -7.68
N ASN A 114 -16.05 -4.46 -9.02
CA ASN A 114 -15.83 -5.74 -9.68
C ASN A 114 -14.39 -6.26 -9.48
N ARG A 115 -13.38 -5.39 -9.54
CA ARG A 115 -11.98 -5.77 -9.27
C ARG A 115 -11.77 -6.16 -7.81
N GLU A 116 -12.36 -5.45 -6.87
CA GLU A 116 -12.28 -5.81 -5.45
C GLU A 116 -12.98 -7.14 -5.17
N THR A 117 -14.15 -7.37 -5.74
CA THR A 117 -14.85 -8.65 -5.68
C THR A 117 -14.01 -9.78 -6.27
N GLN A 118 -13.34 -9.55 -7.40
CA GLN A 118 -12.44 -10.52 -8.02
C GLN A 118 -11.22 -10.81 -7.14
N ARG A 119 -10.61 -9.79 -6.53
CA ARG A 119 -9.50 -9.95 -5.58
C ARG A 119 -9.94 -10.76 -4.36
N ILE A 120 -11.05 -10.41 -3.72
CA ILE A 120 -11.60 -11.16 -2.57
C ILE A 120 -11.87 -12.62 -2.94
N SER A 121 -12.41 -12.86 -4.14
CA SER A 121 -12.65 -14.22 -4.64
C SER A 121 -11.35 -15.00 -4.85
N GLN A 122 -10.31 -14.34 -5.39
CA GLN A 122 -8.98 -14.95 -5.56
C GLN A 122 -8.30 -15.20 -4.20
N ASP A 123 -8.37 -14.28 -3.25
CA ASP A 123 -7.83 -14.44 -1.90
C ASP A 123 -8.53 -15.59 -1.16
N ARG A 124 -9.86 -15.72 -1.31
CA ARG A 124 -10.62 -16.86 -0.77
C ARG A 124 -10.19 -18.19 -1.38
N LEU A 125 -10.02 -18.25 -2.71
CA LEU A 125 -9.53 -19.45 -3.39
C LEU A 125 -8.07 -19.78 -3.02
N ALA A 126 -7.25 -18.77 -2.73
CA ALA A 126 -5.88 -18.95 -2.22
C ALA A 126 -5.85 -19.38 -0.75
N THR A 127 -6.90 -19.05 0.02
CA THR A 127 -7.07 -19.47 1.42
C THR A 127 -7.56 -20.93 1.52
N ASP A 128 -8.21 -21.46 0.48
CA ASP A 128 -8.87 -22.77 0.48
C ASP A 128 -7.96 -23.97 0.16
N SER A 129 -6.67 -23.95 0.54
CA SER A 129 -5.76 -25.09 0.27
C SER A 129 -5.05 -25.70 1.48
N GLU A 130 -5.23 -25.19 2.70
CA GLU A 130 -4.76 -25.89 3.91
C GLU A 130 -5.94 -26.61 4.57
N PRO A 131 -5.91 -27.95 4.72
CA PRO A 131 -6.91 -28.68 5.50
C PRO A 131 -7.02 -28.06 6.91
N LEU A 132 -8.26 -27.86 7.38
CA LEU A 132 -8.53 -27.31 8.72
C LEU A 132 -7.79 -28.06 9.83
N GLU A 133 -7.53 -29.35 9.64
CA GLU A 133 -6.75 -30.19 10.56
C GLU A 133 -5.29 -29.73 10.66
N GLU A 134 -4.65 -29.36 9.54
CA GLU A 134 -3.26 -28.88 9.54
C GLU A 134 -3.14 -27.49 10.18
N VAL A 135 -4.14 -26.63 9.98
CA VAL A 135 -4.21 -25.31 10.62
C VAL A 135 -4.44 -25.47 12.13
N ALA A 136 -5.34 -26.37 12.53
CA ALA A 136 -5.65 -26.62 13.93
C ALA A 136 -4.45 -27.21 14.69
N ASP A 137 -3.71 -28.15 14.09
CA ASP A 137 -2.48 -28.70 14.66
C ASP A 137 -1.40 -27.62 14.83
N ARG A 138 -1.25 -26.70 13.87
CA ARG A 138 -0.29 -25.58 13.96
C ARG A 138 -0.58 -24.65 15.14
N PHE A 139 -1.85 -24.48 15.52
CA PHE A 139 -2.26 -23.63 16.63
C PHE A 139 -2.65 -24.40 17.90
N GLY A 140 -2.49 -25.72 17.92
CA GLY A 140 -2.78 -26.57 19.08
C GLY A 140 -4.27 -26.61 19.45
N ILE A 141 -5.16 -26.48 18.47
CA ILE A 141 -6.62 -26.49 18.66
C ILE A 141 -7.14 -27.91 18.43
N ASP A 142 -7.83 -28.50 19.43
CA ASP A 142 -8.54 -29.77 19.21
C ASP A 142 -9.90 -29.49 18.59
N LEU A 143 -10.09 -29.90 17.33
CA LEU A 143 -11.34 -29.72 16.58
C LEU A 143 -12.48 -30.63 17.06
N ARG A 144 -12.23 -31.53 18.02
CA ARG A 144 -13.24 -32.48 18.55
C ARG A 144 -14.09 -31.91 19.69
N ASP A 145 -13.80 -30.70 20.15
CA ASP A 145 -14.52 -30.00 21.23
C ASP A 145 -15.40 -28.84 20.74
N VAL A 146 -15.73 -28.79 19.43
CA VAL A 146 -16.66 -27.80 18.83
C VAL A 146 -17.95 -28.47 18.35
#